data_AF-X1J3Z9-F1
#
_entry.id   AF-X1J3Z9-F1
#
_cell.length_a   1.000
_cell.length_b   1.000
_cell.length_c   1.000
_cell.angle_alpha   90.00
_cell.angle_beta   90.00
_cell.angle_gamma   90.00
#
_symmetry.space_group_name_H-M   'P 1'
#
loop_
_entity.id
_entity.type
_entity.pdbx_description
1 polymer ?
#
loop_
_entity_poly.entity_id
_entity_poly.type
_entity_poly.pdbx_seq_one_letter_code
_entity_poly.pdbx_strand_id
1 'polypeptide(L)' 'QIKPHVKVPVVAVGEIKTGNTARRILNQGIADLVAVGTAILNDPRWPEKALRA' A
#
# COMPACT_ATOMS: atom_id res chain seq x y z
N GLN A 1 15.41 5.20 1.64
CA GLN A 1 14.46 4.31 0.93
C GLN A 1 15.22 3.10 0.39
N ILE A 2 14.69 1.89 0.53
CA ILE A 2 15.39 0.66 0.12
C ILE A 2 15.20 0.31 -1.37
N LYS A 3 14.02 0.57 -1.92
CA LYS A 3 13.62 0.18 -3.29
C LYS A 3 14.61 0.57 -4.40
N PRO A 4 15.22 1.78 -4.42
CA PRO A 4 16.19 2.15 -5.46
C PRO A 4 17.51 1.34 -5.41
N HIS A 5 17.78 0.65 -4.30
CA HIS A 5 19.04 -0.04 -4.05
C HIS A 5 18.93 -1.57 -4.22
N VAL A 6 17.73 -2.09 -4.48
CA VAL A 6 17.47 -3.53 -4.55
C VAL A 6 16.67 -3.89 -5.79
N LYS A 7 16.96 -5.05 -6.38
CA LYS A 7 16.22 -5.59 -7.53
C LYS A 7 15.03 -6.46 -7.12
N VAL A 8 14.98 -6.89 -5.86
CA VAL A 8 13.87 -7.70 -5.34
C VAL A 8 12.62 -6.83 -5.11
N PRO A 9 11.41 -7.40 -5.21
CA PRO A 9 10.19 -6.70 -4.85
C PRO A 9 10.19 -6.25 -3.38
N VAL A 10 9.73 -5.03 -3.12
CA VAL A 10 9.64 -4.42 -1.79
C VAL A 10 8.17 -4.18 -1.47
N VAL A 11 7.75 -4.60 -0.27
CA VAL A 11 6.41 -4.34 0.28
C VAL A 11 6.51 -3.24 1.33
N ALA A 12 5.72 -2.18 1.20
CA ALA A 12 5.58 -1.15 2.23
C ALA A 12 4.46 -1.50 3.22
N VAL A 13 4.69 -1.26 4.51
CA VAL A 13 3.71 -1.42 5.58
C VAL A 13 3.80 -0.22 6.53
N GLY A 14 2.68 0.13 7.18
CA GLY A 14 2.61 1.17 8.21
C GLY A 14 1.58 2.24 7.89
N GLU A 15 0.54 2.32 8.74
CA GLU A 15 -0.53 3.34 8.69
C GLU A 15 -1.21 3.59 7.33
N ILE A 16 -1.24 2.59 6.45
CA ILE A 16 -1.96 2.65 5.18
C ILE A 16 -3.45 2.45 5.43
N LYS A 17 -4.16 3.55 5.70
CA LYS A 17 -5.59 3.53 6.07
C LYS A 17 -6.54 3.71 4.87
N THR A 18 -6.07 4.26 3.75
CA THR A 18 -6.93 4.59 2.59
C THR A 18 -6.32 4.13 1.26
N GLY A 19 -7.17 3.93 0.26
CA GLY A 19 -6.74 3.64 -1.11
C GLY A 19 -5.86 4.73 -1.72
N ASN A 20 -6.15 6.01 -1.47
CA ASN A 20 -5.33 7.12 -1.95
C ASN A 20 -3.90 7.07 -1.40
N THR A 21 -3.73 6.73 -0.11
CA THR A 21 -2.41 6.57 0.50
C THR A 21 -1.65 5.42 -0.17
N ALA A 22 -2.30 4.26 -0.36
CA ALA A 22 -1.73 3.13 -1.07
C ALA A 22 -1.31 3.49 -2.51
N ARG A 23 -2.21 4.13 -3.27
CA ARG A 23 -1.97 4.54 -4.65
C ARG A 23 -0.82 5.55 -4.76
N ARG A 24 -0.71 6.49 -3.82
CA ARG A 24 0.41 7.43 -3.78
C ARG A 24 1.75 6.72 -3.59
N ILE A 25 1.84 5.76 -2.67
CA ILE A 25 3.07 4.98 -2.41
C ILE A 25 3.51 4.23 -3.66
N LEU A 26 2.56 3.57 -4.34
CA LEU A 26 2.82 2.79 -5.55
C LEU A 26 3.21 3.70 -6.73
N ASN A 27 2.46 4.78 -6.98
CA ASN A 27 2.72 5.70 -8.09
C ASN A 27 4.05 6.44 -7.94
N GLN A 28 4.49 6.68 -6.70
CA GLN A 28 5.79 7.31 -6.42
C GLN A 28 6.96 6.31 -6.50
N GLY A 29 6.70 5.03 -6.78
CA GLY A 29 7.75 3.99 -6.88
C GLY A 29 8.44 3.70 -5.54
N ILE A 30 7.79 4.01 -4.41
CA ILE A 30 8.36 3.80 -3.07
C ILE A 30 8.42 2.30 -2.73
N ALA A 31 7.45 1.54 -3.22
CA ALA A 31 7.33 0.09 -3.06
C ALA A 31 6.57 -0.53 -4.25
N ASP A 32 6.73 -1.83 -4.46
CA ASP A 32 6.00 -2.59 -5.49
C ASP A 32 4.61 -3.01 -5.01
N LEU A 33 4.47 -3.21 -3.70
CA LEU A 33 3.25 -3.66 -3.04
C LEU A 33 3.06 -2.90 -1.73
N VAL A 34 1.82 -2.89 -1.25
CA VAL A 34 1.46 -2.38 0.06
C VAL A 34 0.80 -3.47 0.90
N ALA A 35 1.21 -3.60 2.14
CA ALA A 35 0.57 -4.46 3.12
C ALA A 35 -0.38 -3.63 3.99
N VAL A 36 -1.62 -4.08 4.10
CA VAL A 36 -2.67 -3.40 4.86
C VAL A 36 -3.14 -4.33 5.96
N GLY A 37 -2.92 -3.95 7.22
CA GLY A 37 -3.31 -4.72 8.39
C GLY A 37 -4.65 -4.25 8.96
N THR A 38 -4.58 -3.42 10.01
CA THR A 38 -5.75 -2.97 10.80
C THR A 38 -6.89 -2.38 9.96
N ALA A 39 -6.60 -1.72 8.84
CA ALA A 39 -7.64 -1.15 8.00
C ALA A 39 -8.52 -2.22 7.31
N ILE A 40 -7.95 -3.38 6.93
CA ILE A 40 -8.74 -4.51 6.41
C ILE A 40 -9.52 -5.20 7.54
N LEU A 41 -8.95 -5.28 8.75
CA LEU A 41 -9.64 -5.86 9.92
C LEU A 41 -10.87 -5.02 10.33
N ASN A 42 -10.76 -3.70 10.27
CA ASN A 42 -11.85 -2.79 10.60
C ASN A 42 -12.90 -2.68 9.49
N ASP A 43 -12.52 -2.96 8.24
CA ASP A 43 -13.39 -2.85 7.08
C ASP A 43 -13.06 -3.95 6.06
N PRO A 44 -13.78 -5.08 6.07
CA PRO A 44 -13.53 -6.17 5.13
C PRO A 44 -13.68 -5.77 3.65
N ARG A 45 -14.43 -4.71 3.36
CA ARG A 45 -14.63 -4.15 2.01
C ARG A 45 -13.57 -3.12 1.62
N TRP A 46 -12.55 -2.92 2.46
CA TRP A 46 -11.46 -2.00 2.20
C TRP A 46 -10.82 -2.18 0.81
N PRO A 47 -10.55 -3.41 0.30
CA PRO A 47 -9.96 -3.59 -1.04
C PRO A 47 -10.83 -3.00 -2.16
N GLU A 48 -12.15 -3.17 -2.08
CA GLU A 48 -13.10 -2.67 -3.08
C GLU A 48 -13.18 -1.14 -3.05
N LYS A 49 -13.13 -0.56 -1.83
CA LYS A 49 -13.09 0.90 -1.65
C LYS A 49 -11.77 1.49 -2.14
N ALA A 50 -10.66 0.82 -1.89
CA ALA A 50 -9.35 1.22 -2.36
C ALA A 50 -9.24 1.22 -3.89
N LEU A 51 -9.91 0.28 -4.57
CA LEU A 51 -9.96 0.22 -6.04
C LEU A 51 -10.69 1.43 -6.66
N ARG A 52 -11.71 1.95 -5.97
CA ARG A 52 -12.54 3.08 -6.43
C ARG A 52 -11.95 4.46 -6.08
N ALA A 53 -10.89 4.49 -5.29
CA ALA A 53 -10.16 5.70 -4.91
C ALA A 53 -9.02 6.01 -5.90
#